data_AF-A0A2R6C4T7-F1
#
_entry.id   AF-A0A2R6C4T7-F1
#
_cell.length_a   1.000
_cell.length_b   1.000
_cell.length_c   1.000
_cell.angle_alpha   90.00
_cell.angle_beta   90.00
_cell.angle_gamma   90.00
#
_symmetry.space_group_name_H-M   'P 1'
#
loop_
_entity.id
_entity.type
_entity.pdbx_description
1 polymer ?
#
loop_
_entity_poly.entity_id
_entity_poly.type
_entity_poly.pdbx_seq_one_letter_code
_entity_poly.pdbx_strand_id
1 'polypeptide(L)'
;MWGWENGGLNAVDRVTVRDRLLEVGRDQSLRDELGWKTALDFIGDLGSHPLHFLFGVIFDYQIPYEKAWRAPFVLEERLVERGIKFSAESIAKMSEEELAEILKRKPALHRFPRKVSKALIEAAKRVNTKYNSDPLS
;
A
#
# COMPACT_ATOMS: atom_id res chain seq x y z
N MET A 1 7.53 -0.10 47.78
CA MET A 1 8.33 0.77 46.90
C MET A 1 9.09 -0.15 45.96
N TRP A 2 8.53 -0.44 44.78
CA TRP A 2 9.16 -1.34 43.81
C TRP A 2 9.92 -0.49 42.80
N GLY A 3 11.25 -0.54 42.88
CA GLY A 3 12.16 0.14 41.97
C GLY A 3 12.20 -0.59 40.63
N TRP A 4 11.83 0.12 39.57
CA TRP A 4 12.12 -0.32 38.21
C TRP A 4 13.55 0.13 37.91
N GLU A 5 14.48 -0.81 37.90
CA GLU A 5 15.82 -0.56 37.39
C GLU A 5 15.71 -0.26 35.88
N ASN A 6 16.13 0.96 35.51
CA ASN A 6 16.36 1.34 34.13
C ASN A 6 17.57 0.57 33.59
N GLY A 7 17.37 -0.71 33.27
CA GLY A 7 18.26 -1.44 32.38
C GLY A 7 18.18 -0.80 31.00
N GLY A 8 19.12 0.10 30.70
CA GLY A 8 19.22 0.75 29.40
C GLY A 8 19.29 -0.30 28.29
N LEU A 9 18.25 -0.36 27.47
CA LEU A 9 18.29 -1.13 26.23
C LEU A 9 19.36 -0.50 25.33
N ASN A 10 20.47 -1.22 25.14
CA ASN A 10 21.48 -0.88 24.15
C ASN A 10 20.79 -0.61 22.80
N ALA A 11 21.22 0.44 22.11
CA ALA A 11 20.61 0.92 20.87
C ALA A 11 20.68 -0.08 19.69
N VAL A 12 21.28 -1.25 19.89
CA VAL A 12 21.62 -2.23 18.84
C VAL A 12 20.50 -3.26 18.59
N ASP A 13 19.53 -3.46 19.50
CA ASP A 13 18.57 -4.58 19.40
C ASP A 13 17.08 -4.23 19.57
N ARG A 14 16.64 -3.00 19.28
CA ARG A 14 15.21 -2.68 19.31
C ARG A 14 14.49 -3.04 18.01
N VAL A 15 14.11 -4.31 17.87
CA VAL A 15 13.12 -4.73 16.87
C VAL A 15 11.77 -4.11 17.22
N THR A 16 11.26 -3.24 16.34
CA THR A 16 9.96 -2.58 16.55
C THR A 16 8.80 -3.50 16.13
N VAL A 17 7.57 -3.16 16.54
CA VAL A 17 6.36 -3.86 16.05
C VAL A 17 6.29 -3.82 14.52
N ARG A 18 6.69 -2.70 13.92
CA ARG A 18 6.79 -2.56 12.47
C ARG A 18 7.76 -3.58 11.87
N ASP A 19 8.95 -3.73 12.44
CA ASP A 19 9.96 -4.64 11.90
C ASP A 19 9.46 -6.08 11.92
N ARG A 20 8.79 -6.50 13.00
CA ARG A 20 8.16 -7.82 13.08
C ARG A 20 7.06 -8.03 12.04
N LEU A 21 6.22 -7.01 11.82
CA LEU A 21 5.16 -7.07 10.80
C LEU A 21 5.75 -7.19 9.39
N LEU A 22 6.86 -6.50 9.11
CA LEU A 22 7.56 -6.60 7.83
C LEU A 22 8.28 -7.95 7.66
N GLU A 23 8.81 -8.53 8.73
CA GLU A 23 9.45 -9.84 8.72
C GLU A 23 8.45 -10.97 8.46
N VAL A 24 7.40 -11.04 9.28
CA VAL A 24 6.24 -11.94 9.07
C VAL A 24 5.65 -11.73 7.69
N GLY A 25 5.52 -10.46 7.32
CA GLY A 25 4.99 -10.06 6.04
C GLY A 25 5.79 -10.59 4.88
N ARG A 26 7.12 -10.75 4.98
CA ARG A 26 8.04 -11.26 3.94
C ARG A 26 8.20 -12.78 3.91
N ASP A 27 7.79 -13.48 4.96
CA ASP A 27 7.97 -14.94 5.08
C ASP A 27 6.96 -15.70 4.22
N GLN A 28 7.40 -16.12 3.03
CA GLN A 28 6.56 -16.88 2.10
C GLN A 28 6.08 -18.22 2.69
N SER A 29 6.88 -18.89 3.52
CA SER A 29 6.52 -20.18 4.12
C SER A 29 5.37 -20.03 5.14
N LEU A 30 5.41 -18.95 5.92
CA LEU A 30 4.33 -18.62 6.85
C LEU A 30 3.06 -18.22 6.09
N ARG A 31 3.17 -17.48 4.97
CA ARG A 31 2.01 -17.17 4.13
C ARG A 31 1.36 -18.42 3.55
N ASP A 32 2.19 -19.36 3.09
CA ASP A 32 1.72 -20.64 2.56
C ASP A 32 1.04 -21.48 3.66
N GLU A 33 1.60 -21.51 4.89
CA GLU A 33 1.00 -22.17 6.07
C GLU A 33 -0.35 -21.53 6.44
N LEU A 34 -0.44 -20.21 6.41
CA LEU A 34 -1.67 -19.44 6.67
C LEU A 34 -2.68 -19.49 5.51
N GLY A 35 -2.35 -20.14 4.39
CA GLY A 35 -3.26 -20.42 3.28
C GLY A 35 -3.51 -19.24 2.34
N TRP A 36 -2.58 -18.30 2.25
CA TRP A 36 -2.66 -17.13 1.37
C TRP A 36 -2.51 -17.58 -0.10
N LYS A 37 -3.55 -17.36 -0.95
CA LYS A 37 -3.57 -17.75 -2.39
C LYS A 37 -4.17 -16.73 -3.39
N THR A 38 -4.44 -15.48 -3.01
CA THR A 38 -5.14 -14.45 -3.80
C THR A 38 -4.47 -13.06 -3.76
N ALA A 39 -5.04 -12.07 -4.47
CA ALA A 39 -4.62 -10.67 -4.36
C ALA A 39 -4.65 -10.13 -2.90
N LEU A 40 -5.41 -10.75 -2.00
CA LEU A 40 -5.45 -10.42 -0.56
C LEU A 40 -4.18 -10.84 0.19
N ASP A 41 -3.38 -11.76 -0.34
CA ASP A 41 -2.15 -12.25 0.28
C ASP A 41 -1.05 -11.19 0.30
N PHE A 42 -1.07 -10.31 -0.70
CA PHE A 42 -0.08 -9.25 -0.84
C PHE A 42 -0.27 -8.15 0.21
N ILE A 43 -1.45 -8.07 0.85
CA ILE A 43 -1.70 -7.15 1.97
C ILE A 43 -0.73 -7.43 3.12
N GLY A 44 -0.42 -8.71 3.34
CA GLY A 44 0.48 -9.07 4.41
C GLY A 44 1.95 -8.85 4.07
N ASP A 45 2.33 -8.81 2.78
CA ASP A 45 3.67 -8.42 2.36
C ASP A 45 3.84 -6.92 2.21
N LEU A 46 3.67 -6.22 3.34
CA LEU A 46 3.90 -4.78 3.40
C LEU A 46 5.32 -4.42 2.94
N GLY A 47 6.31 -5.30 3.16
CA GLY A 47 7.70 -5.09 2.82
C GLY A 47 7.98 -5.00 1.32
N SER A 48 7.25 -5.76 0.51
CA SER A 48 7.41 -5.76 -0.96
C SER A 48 6.37 -4.89 -1.67
N HIS A 49 5.21 -4.66 -1.04
CA HIS A 49 4.07 -3.96 -1.66
C HIS A 49 3.54 -2.76 -0.84
N PRO A 50 4.40 -1.83 -0.37
CA PRO A 50 3.96 -0.77 0.54
C PRO A 50 3.03 0.25 -0.13
N LEU A 51 3.20 0.51 -1.43
CA LEU A 51 2.34 1.43 -2.17
C LEU A 51 0.96 0.80 -2.45
N HIS A 52 0.91 -0.50 -2.76
CA HIS A 52 -0.35 -1.23 -2.91
C HIS A 52 -1.14 -1.22 -1.61
N PHE A 53 -0.48 -1.43 -0.47
CA PHE A 53 -1.12 -1.36 0.84
C PHE A 53 -1.74 0.01 1.09
N LEU A 54 -0.96 1.09 0.94
CA LEU A 54 -1.43 2.47 1.11
C LEU A 54 -2.64 2.76 0.20
N PHE A 55 -2.57 2.35 -1.06
CA PHE A 55 -3.67 2.57 -2.00
C PHE A 55 -4.88 1.70 -1.67
N GLY A 56 -4.68 0.46 -1.20
CA GLY A 56 -5.75 -0.42 -0.72
C GLY A 56 -6.58 0.24 0.38
N VAL A 57 -5.93 0.87 1.37
CA VAL A 57 -6.58 1.64 2.43
C VAL A 57 -7.42 2.80 1.87
N ILE A 58 -6.90 3.50 0.85
CA ILE A 58 -7.63 4.60 0.20
C ILE A 58 -8.84 4.08 -0.59
N PHE A 59 -8.68 2.95 -1.28
CA PHE A 59 -9.77 2.29 -2.02
C PHE A 59 -10.85 1.75 -1.11
N ASP A 60 -10.56 1.36 0.14
CA ASP A 60 -11.53 0.83 1.11
C ASP A 60 -12.56 1.87 1.58
N TYR A 61 -12.45 3.11 1.08
CA TYR A 61 -13.51 4.09 1.23
C TYR A 61 -14.77 3.64 0.50
N GLN A 62 -15.72 3.09 1.27
CA GLN A 62 -17.06 2.84 0.77
C GLN A 62 -17.02 1.92 -0.48
N ILE A 63 -16.52 0.70 -0.35
CA ILE A 63 -16.74 -0.46 -1.26
C ILE A 63 -16.48 -1.75 -0.45
N PRO A 64 -16.86 -2.95 -0.92
CA PRO A 64 -16.50 -4.20 -0.25
C PRO A 64 -14.97 -4.36 -0.17
N TYR A 65 -14.48 -4.91 0.95
CA TYR A 65 -13.04 -5.01 1.22
C TYR A 65 -12.32 -5.81 0.11
N GLU A 66 -12.90 -6.92 -0.37
CA GLU A 66 -12.29 -7.75 -1.42
C GLU A 66 -12.03 -6.94 -2.70
N LYS A 67 -12.95 -6.02 -3.02
CA LYS A 67 -12.81 -5.13 -4.17
C LYS A 67 -11.76 -4.06 -3.91
N ALA A 68 -11.73 -3.49 -2.71
CA ALA A 68 -10.79 -2.45 -2.33
C ALA A 68 -9.35 -2.94 -2.42
N TRP A 69 -9.07 -4.08 -1.80
CA TRP A 69 -7.73 -4.64 -1.72
C TRP A 69 -7.22 -5.23 -3.04
N ARG A 70 -8.13 -5.62 -3.95
CA ARG A 70 -7.78 -6.00 -5.32
C ARG A 70 -7.51 -4.80 -6.23
N ALA A 71 -8.09 -3.64 -5.95
CA ALA A 71 -8.06 -2.48 -6.85
C ALA A 71 -6.64 -1.95 -7.16
N PRO A 72 -5.67 -1.87 -6.23
CA PRO A 72 -4.31 -1.43 -6.53
C PRO A 72 -3.59 -2.29 -7.58
N PHE A 73 -3.78 -3.61 -7.55
CA PHE A 73 -3.19 -4.52 -8.55
C PHE A 73 -3.78 -4.31 -9.94
N VAL A 74 -5.11 -4.16 -10.01
CA VAL A 74 -5.76 -3.88 -11.30
C VAL A 74 -5.42 -2.47 -11.79
N LEU A 75 -5.17 -1.52 -10.89
CA LEU A 75 -4.65 -0.20 -11.26
C LEU A 75 -3.22 -0.30 -11.82
N GLU A 76 -2.34 -1.07 -11.19
CA GLU A 76 -0.99 -1.36 -11.70
C GLU A 76 -1.03 -1.95 -13.10
N GLU A 77 -1.81 -3.02 -13.32
CA GLU A 77 -2.01 -3.63 -14.63
C GLU A 77 -2.42 -2.57 -15.68
N ARG A 78 -3.42 -1.73 -15.36
CA ARG A 78 -3.91 -0.66 -16.25
C ARG A 78 -2.87 0.41 -16.54
N LEU A 79 -1.98 0.70 -15.59
CA LEU A 79 -0.91 1.68 -15.80
C LEU A 79 0.21 1.08 -16.66
N VAL A 80 0.59 -0.17 -16.41
CA VAL A 80 1.59 -0.90 -17.20
C VAL A 80 1.15 -1.05 -18.66
N GLU A 81 -0.13 -1.36 -18.90
CA GLU A 81 -0.73 -1.39 -20.25
C GLU A 81 -0.57 -0.04 -21.01
N ARG A 82 -0.44 1.08 -20.28
CA ARG A 82 -0.22 2.42 -20.83
C ARG A 82 1.26 2.84 -20.82
N GLY A 83 2.17 1.94 -20.49
CA GLY A 83 3.61 2.23 -20.37
C GLY A 83 3.97 3.07 -19.13
N ILE A 84 3.09 3.11 -18.12
CA ILE A 84 3.30 3.89 -16.89
C ILE A 84 3.68 2.93 -15.76
N LYS A 85 4.82 3.19 -15.10
CA LYS A 85 5.24 2.43 -13.93
C LYS A 85 4.29 2.68 -12.75
N PHE A 86 3.92 1.62 -12.02
CA PHE A 86 3.22 1.79 -10.75
C PHE A 86 4.22 2.27 -9.68
N SER A 87 4.23 3.57 -9.45
CA SER A 87 5.08 4.21 -8.45
C SER A 87 4.44 5.49 -7.92
N ALA A 88 4.83 5.91 -6.71
CA ALA A 88 4.36 7.17 -6.14
C ALA A 88 4.78 8.36 -7.03
N GLU A 89 5.96 8.32 -7.65
CA GLU A 89 6.42 9.34 -8.60
C GLU A 89 5.50 9.45 -9.81
N SER A 90 5.18 8.33 -10.46
CA SER A 90 4.33 8.30 -11.64
C SER A 90 2.91 8.77 -11.32
N ILE A 91 2.32 8.28 -10.22
CA ILE A 91 0.95 8.64 -9.81
C ILE A 91 0.87 10.13 -9.46
N ALA A 92 1.87 10.68 -8.75
CA ALA A 92 1.87 12.08 -8.32
C ALA A 92 1.90 13.09 -9.50
N LYS A 93 2.39 12.64 -10.67
CA LYS A 93 2.48 13.44 -11.91
C LYS A 93 1.21 13.39 -12.76
N MET A 94 0.26 12.49 -12.46
CA MET A 94 -1.00 12.38 -13.21
C MET A 94 -1.97 13.51 -12.87
N SER A 95 -2.82 13.89 -13.82
CA SER A 95 -4.01 14.68 -13.53
C SER A 95 -5.11 13.84 -12.87
N GLU A 96 -6.01 14.50 -12.12
CA GLU A 96 -7.17 13.83 -11.51
C GLU A 96 -8.05 13.18 -12.58
N GLU A 97 -8.23 13.85 -13.72
CA GLU A 97 -9.00 13.38 -14.87
C GLU A 97 -8.41 12.10 -15.47
N GLU A 98 -7.11 12.08 -15.77
CA GLU A 98 -6.44 10.90 -16.35
C GLU A 98 -6.58 9.68 -15.44
N LEU A 99 -6.30 9.84 -14.14
CA LEU A 99 -6.43 8.73 -13.20
C LEU A 99 -7.89 8.32 -13.06
N ALA A 100 -8.83 9.27 -13.01
CA ALA A 100 -10.26 8.96 -12.90
C ALA A 100 -10.77 8.15 -14.10
N GLU A 101 -10.30 8.42 -15.31
CA GLU A 101 -10.66 7.63 -16.49
C GLU A 101 -10.12 6.20 -16.41
N ILE A 102 -8.89 6.01 -15.90
CA ILE A 102 -8.34 4.67 -15.64
C ILE A 102 -9.19 3.93 -14.60
N LEU A 103 -9.60 4.59 -13.51
CA LEU A 103 -10.42 3.97 -12.47
C LEU A 103 -11.84 3.63 -12.95
N LYS A 104 -12.39 4.41 -13.89
CA LYS A 104 -13.73 4.21 -14.47
C LYS A 104 -13.81 3.11 -15.51
N ARG A 105 -12.69 2.75 -16.17
CA ARG A 105 -12.68 1.67 -17.17
C ARG A 105 -13.37 0.43 -16.60
N LYS A 106 -14.34 -0.12 -17.33
CA LYS A 106 -15.13 -1.27 -16.87
C LYS A 106 -14.28 -2.55 -16.81
N PRO A 107 -14.43 -3.39 -15.76
CA PRO A 107 -15.20 -3.14 -14.54
C PRO A 107 -14.55 -2.02 -13.70
N ALA A 108 -15.35 -1.05 -13.26
CA ALA A 108 -14.82 0.13 -12.55
C ALA A 108 -14.20 -0.26 -11.20
N LEU A 109 -13.01 0.29 -10.92
CA LEU A 109 -12.27 0.00 -9.69
C LEU A 109 -12.93 0.64 -8.47
N HIS A 110 -13.61 1.77 -8.65
CA HIS A 110 -14.30 2.46 -7.57
C HIS A 110 -15.63 3.07 -8.01
N ARG A 111 -16.58 3.21 -7.07
CA ARG A 111 -17.84 3.94 -7.33
C ARG A 111 -17.69 5.46 -7.30
N PHE A 112 -16.59 5.96 -6.73
CA PHE A 112 -16.23 7.38 -6.66
C PHE A 112 -14.85 7.64 -7.29
N PRO A 113 -14.70 7.48 -8.62
CA PRO A 113 -13.40 7.53 -9.29
C PRO A 113 -12.67 8.86 -9.09
N ARG A 114 -13.33 10.01 -9.25
CA ARG A 114 -12.66 11.32 -9.05
C ARG A 114 -12.14 11.51 -7.62
N LYS A 115 -12.96 11.19 -6.62
CA LYS A 115 -12.57 11.31 -5.20
C LYS A 115 -11.38 10.43 -4.87
N VAL A 116 -11.40 9.18 -5.34
CA VAL A 116 -10.29 8.24 -5.12
C VAL A 116 -9.05 8.67 -5.88
N SER A 117 -9.17 9.10 -7.14
CA SER A 117 -8.03 9.65 -7.91
C SER A 117 -7.35 10.79 -7.17
N LYS A 118 -8.12 11.75 -6.68
CA LYS A 118 -7.58 12.87 -5.89
C LYS A 118 -6.83 12.38 -4.65
N ALA A 119 -7.43 11.45 -3.89
CA ALA A 119 -6.80 10.90 -2.69
C ALA A 119 -5.51 10.13 -3.00
N LEU A 120 -5.49 9.33 -4.06
CA LEU A 120 -4.30 8.59 -4.50
C LEU A 120 -3.17 9.52 -4.94
N ILE A 121 -3.48 10.56 -5.71
CA ILE A 121 -2.50 11.56 -6.18
C ILE A 121 -1.92 12.33 -4.99
N GLU A 122 -2.75 12.79 -4.06
CA GLU A 122 -2.27 13.52 -2.87
C GLU A 122 -1.43 12.63 -1.94
N ALA A 123 -1.83 11.35 -1.77
CA ALA A 123 -1.03 10.38 -1.03
C ALA A 123 0.33 10.15 -1.72
N ALA A 124 0.35 9.97 -3.04
CA ALA A 124 1.57 9.78 -3.82
C ALA A 124 2.51 10.99 -3.76
N LYS A 125 1.97 12.22 -3.86
CA LYS A 125 2.75 13.45 -3.67
C LYS A 125 3.37 13.51 -2.27
N ARG A 126 2.61 13.14 -1.24
CA ARG A 126 3.13 13.11 0.14
C ARG A 126 4.22 12.07 0.31
N VAL A 127 4.05 10.86 -0.25
CA VAL A 127 5.09 9.81 -0.28
C VAL A 127 6.38 10.32 -0.94
N ASN A 128 6.28 10.97 -2.10
CA ASN A 128 7.46 11.50 -2.80
C ASN A 128 8.17 12.61 -2.03
N THR A 129 7.40 13.50 -1.41
CA THR A 129 7.97 14.73 -0.80
C THR A 129 8.41 14.56 0.65
N LYS A 130 7.84 13.59 1.38
CA LYS A 130 8.12 13.38 2.80
C LYS A 130 8.77 12.04 3.13
N TYR A 131 8.72 11.08 2.21
CA TYR A 131 9.11 9.69 2.46
C TYR A 131 9.96 9.11 1.32
N ASN A 132 10.80 9.91 0.65
CA ASN A 132 11.75 9.45 -0.38
C ASN A 132 11.14 8.51 -1.45
N SER A 133 9.85 8.68 -1.77
CA SER A 133 9.10 7.81 -2.69
C SER A 133 8.84 6.37 -2.20
N ASP A 134 9.08 6.08 -0.92
CA ASP A 134 8.83 4.80 -0.24
C ASP A 134 7.88 5.00 0.96
N PRO A 135 6.66 4.43 0.95
CA PRO A 135 5.73 4.54 2.08
C PRO A 135 6.25 3.97 3.41
N LEU A 136 7.33 3.18 3.40
CA LEU A 136 7.96 2.64 4.62
C LEU A 136 9.12 3.48 5.14
N SER A 137 9.62 4.50 4.43
CA SER A 137 10.81 5.23 4.91
C SER A 137 10.53 6.07 6.16
#